data_AF-A0A523GTX1-F1
#
_entry.id   AF-A0A523GTX1-F1
#
_cell.length_a   1.000
_cell.length_b   1.000
_cell.length_c   1.000
_cell.angle_alpha   90.00
_cell.angle_beta   90.00
_cell.angle_gamma   90.00
#
_symmetry.space_group_name_H-M   'P 1'
#
loop_
_entity.id
_entity.type
_entity.pdbx_description
1 polymer ?
#
loop_
_entity_poly.entity_id
_entity_poly.type
_entity_poly.pdbx_seq_one_letter_code
_entity_poly.pdbx_strand_id
1 'polypeptide(L)' 'RYKQLMGKGVDVKIATILQDIRERDARDSGRSVAPLKQDADSSSIDTTLLNIAEVVNQILRQYAEICIKNV' A
#
# COMPACT_ATOMS: atom_id res chain seq x y z
N ARG A 1 6.86 -1.46 7.41
CA ARG A 1 6.45 -1.72 8.81
C ARG A 1 7.60 -2.17 9.71
N TYR A 2 8.38 -3.21 9.38
CA TYR A 2 9.49 -3.69 10.22
C TYR A 2 10.57 -2.64 10.54
N LYS A 3 11.19 -2.02 9.51
CA LYS A 3 12.21 -0.96 9.69
C LYS A 3 11.68 0.25 10.47
N GLN A 4 10.39 0.56 10.33
CA GLN A 4 9.73 1.66 11.05
C GLN A 4 9.52 1.33 12.54
N LEU A 5 9.23 0.07 12.89
CA LEU A 5 9.06 -0.36 14.28
C LEU A 5 10.40 -0.49 15.01
N MET A 6 11.44 -0.99 14.32
CA MET A 6 12.80 -0.98 14.86
C MET A 6 13.31 0.44 15.12
N GLY A 7 13.04 1.39 14.23
CA GLY A 7 13.37 2.81 14.44
C GLY A 7 12.63 3.46 15.62
N LYS A 8 11.58 2.82 16.14
CA LYS A 8 10.84 3.25 17.34
C LYS A 8 11.29 2.52 18.62
N GLY A 9 12.33 1.68 18.54
CA GLY A 9 12.88 0.97 19.71
C GLY A 9 11.98 -0.13 20.28
N VAL A 10 10.98 -0.59 19.52
CA VAL A 10 10.10 -1.69 19.95
C VAL A 10 10.74 -3.01 19.54
N ASP A 11 10.99 -3.89 20.52
CA ASP A 11 11.48 -5.25 20.24
C ASP A 11 10.32 -6.09 19.68
N VAL A 12 10.22 -6.13 18.36
CA VAL A 12 9.16 -6.85 17.66
C VAL A 12 9.77 -7.89 16.74
N LYS A 13 9.35 -9.14 16.93
CA LYS A 13 9.75 -10.24 16.05
C LYS A 13 9.15 -10.01 14.66
N ILE A 14 10.01 -10.03 13.64
CA ILE A 14 9.62 -9.90 12.23
C ILE A 14 8.49 -10.88 11.85
N ALA A 15 8.55 -12.11 12.38
CA ALA A 15 7.56 -13.15 12.15
C ALA A 15 6.16 -12.75 12.65
N THR A 16 6.08 -12.13 13.84
CA THR A 16 4.82 -11.64 14.41
C THR A 16 4.24 -10.51 13.57
N ILE A 17 5.07 -9.53 13.17
CA ILE A 17 4.60 -8.43 12.32
C ILE A 17 4.07 -8.95 10.98
N LEU A 18 4.76 -9.92 10.39
CA LEU A 18 4.35 -10.49 9.11
C LEU A 18 3.02 -11.23 9.25
N GLN A 19 2.84 -11.99 10.33
CA GLN A 19 1.60 -12.69 10.62
C GLN A 19 0.44 -11.70 10.83
N ASP A 20 0.64 -10.67 11.64
CA ASP A 20 -0.36 -9.64 11.90
C ASP A 20 -0.80 -8.91 10.62
N ILE A 21 0.16 -8.61 9.73
CA ILE A 21 -0.14 -7.99 8.43
C ILE A 21 -1.01 -8.94 7.59
N ARG A 22 -0.60 -10.22 7.46
CA ARG A 22 -1.35 -11.20 6.67
C ARG A 22 -2.77 -11.41 7.17
N GLU A 23 -2.94 -11.53 8.49
CA GLU A 23 -4.26 -11.72 9.10
C GLU A 23 -5.16 -10.50 8.90
N ARG A 24 -4.60 -9.30 9.01
CA ARG A 24 -5.34 -8.07 8.75
C ARG A 24 -5.74 -7.98 7.29
N ASP A 25 -4.81 -8.22 6.37
CA ASP A 25 -5.07 -8.13 4.93
C ASP A 25 -6.12 -9.18 4.50
N ALA A 26 -6.10 -10.38 5.08
CA ALA A 26 -7.14 -11.41 4.88
C ALA A 26 -8.52 -10.97 5.40
N ARG A 27 -8.58 -10.36 6.58
CA ARG A 27 -9.80 -9.79 7.15
C ARG A 27 -10.36 -8.65 6.29
N ASP A 28 -9.49 -7.75 5.86
CA ASP A 28 -9.86 -6.58 5.05
C ASP A 28 -10.35 -7.00 3.67
N SER A 29 -9.80 -8.07 3.09
CA SER A 29 -10.25 -8.62 1.81
C SER A 29 -11.57 -9.41 1.93
N GLY A 30 -11.82 -10.04 3.08
CA GLY A 30 -12.99 -10.89 3.34
C GLY A 30 -14.20 -10.19 3.97
N ARG A 31 -14.10 -8.89 4.30
CA ARG A 31 -15.22 -8.18 4.96
C ARG A 31 -16.42 -8.03 4.02
N SER A 32 -17.61 -8.25 4.55
CA SER A 32 -18.87 -8.16 3.79
C SER A 32 -19.22 -6.74 3.36
N VAL A 33 -18.71 -5.73 4.06
CA VAL A 33 -18.94 -4.31 3.76
C VAL A 33 -17.63 -3.65 3.35
N ALA A 34 -17.61 -3.04 2.15
CA ALA A 34 -16.47 -2.32 1.56
C ALA A 34 -15.16 -3.14 1.44
N PRO A 35 -15.14 -4.39 0.95
CA PRO A 35 -13.94 -5.23 0.91
C PRO A 35 -12.73 -4.53 0.27
N LEU A 36 -11.53 -4.82 0.77
CA LEU A 36 -10.28 -4.40 0.15
C LEU A 36 -10.10 -5.15 -1.17
N LYS A 37 -10.52 -4.51 -2.27
CA LYS A 37 -10.44 -5.05 -3.62
C LYS A 37 -9.94 -3.96 -4.56
N GLN A 38 -9.11 -4.34 -5.53
CA GLN A 38 -8.81 -3.47 -6.66
C GLN A 38 -10.04 -3.34 -7.55
N ASP A 39 -10.41 -2.11 -7.85
CA ASP A 39 -11.49 -1.80 -8.78
C ASP A 39 -10.97 -1.80 -10.22
N ALA A 40 -11.87 -1.96 -11.20
CA ALA A 40 -11.51 -1.97 -12.62
C ALA A 40 -10.84 -0.66 -13.07
N ASP A 41 -11.22 0.46 -12.46
CA ASP A 41 -10.66 1.78 -12.72
C ASP A 41 -9.46 2.13 -11.82
N SER A 42 -8.98 1.17 -11.02
CA SER A 42 -7.85 1.41 -10.10
C SER A 42 -6.50 1.13 -10.76
N SER A 43 -5.61 2.11 -10.70
CA SER A 43 -4.21 1.97 -11.12
C SER A 43 -3.37 1.46 -9.95
N SER A 44 -2.71 0.31 -10.12
CA SER A 44 -1.80 -0.24 -9.12
C SER A 44 -0.41 0.39 -9.25
N ILE A 45 0.17 0.80 -8.12
CA ILE A 45 1.55 1.28 -8.03
C ILE A 45 2.32 0.37 -7.07
N ASP A 46 3.28 -0.38 -7.60
CA ASP A 46 4.20 -1.16 -6.77
C ASP A 46 5.33 -0.24 -6.26
N THR A 47 5.37 -0.06 -4.94
CA THR A 47 6.33 0.81 -4.25
C THR A 47 7.47 0.04 -3.60
N THR A 48 7.57 -1.28 -3.82
CA THR A 48 8.52 -2.18 -3.13
C THR A 48 9.99 -1.72 -3.24
N LEU A 49 10.37 -1.16 -4.39
CA LEU A 49 11.75 -0.72 -4.68
C LEU A 49 11.88 0.80 -4.83
N LEU A 50 10.82 1.55 -4.57
CA LEU A 50 10.79 2.99 -4.77
C LEU A 50 11.04 3.74 -3.46
N ASN A 51 11.78 4.83 -3.55
CA ASN A 51 11.87 5.80 -2.46
C ASN A 51 10.63 6.72 -2.44
N ILE A 52 10.47 7.46 -1.34
CA ILE A 52 9.26 8.29 -1.12
C ILE A 52 9.06 9.31 -2.25
N ALA A 53 10.13 9.95 -2.72
CA ALA A 53 10.03 10.96 -3.79
C ALA A 53 9.62 10.33 -5.13
N GLU A 54 10.13 9.13 -5.45
CA GLU A 54 9.75 8.38 -6.64
C GLU A 54 8.28 7.99 -6.63
N VAL A 55 7.77 7.50 -5.49
CA VAL A 55 6.34 7.16 -5.33
C VAL A 55 5.47 8.39 -5.54
N VAL A 56 5.82 9.53 -4.93
CA VAL A 56 5.06 10.78 -5.07
C VAL A 56 5.05 11.24 -6.53
N ASN A 57 6.20 11.22 -7.20
CA ASN A 57 6.29 11.60 -8.61
C ASN A 57 5.48 10.67 -9.51
N GLN A 58 5.44 9.37 -9.22
CA GLN A 58 4.64 8.41 -9.99
C GLN A 58 3.14 8.65 -9.82
N ILE A 59 2.69 8.96 -8.60
CA ILE A 59 1.29 9.34 -8.33
C ILE A 59 0.91 10.60 -9.10
N LEU A 60 1.74 11.66 -9.03
CA LEU A 60 1.45 12.92 -9.73
C LEU A 60 1.42 12.74 -11.25
N ARG A 61 2.30 11.89 -11.79
CA ARG A 61 2.31 11.56 -13.23
C ARG A 61 1.03 10.84 -13.64
N GLN A 62 0.63 9.78 -12.92
CA GLN A 62 -0.61 9.06 -13.23
C GLN A 62 -1.83 9.96 -13.13
N TYR A 63 -1.88 10.83 -12.11
CA TYR A 63 -2.94 11.82 -11.97
C TYR A 63 -3.02 12.76 -13.18
N ALA A 64 -1.89 13.32 -13.62
CA ALA A 64 -1.84 14.19 -14.79
C ALA A 64 -2.29 13.46 -16.08
N GLU A 65 -1.86 12.21 -16.28
CA GLU A 65 -2.27 11.39 -17.43
C GLU A 65 -3.79 11.11 -17.44
N ILE A 66 -4.38 10.83 -16.27
CA ILE A 66 -5.82 10.64 -16.12
C ILE A 66 -6.57 11.94 -16.41
N CYS A 67 -6.09 13.09 -15.91
CA CYS A 67 -6.70 14.38 -16.19
C CYS A 67 -6.66 14.72 -17.69
N ILE A 68 -5.56 14.45 -18.39
CA ILE A 68 -5.43 14.74 -19.83
C ILE A 68 -6.36 13.86 -20.68
N LYS A 69 -6.54 12.58 -20.31
CA LYS A 69 -7.40 11.65 -21.06
C LYS A 69 -8.90 11.89 -20.87
N ASN A 70 -9.29 12.65 -19.84
CA ASN A 70 -10.69 12.97 -19.52
C ASN A 70 -11.11 14.38 -19.96
N VAL A 71 -10.26 15.08 -20.74
CA VAL A 71 -10.56 16.33 -21.46
C VAL A 71 -10.75 16.02 -22.94
#